data_AF-A0A380FEP1-F1
#
_entry.id   AF-A0A380FEP1-F1
#
_cell.length_a   1.000
_cell.length_b   1.000
_cell.length_c   1.000
_cell.angle_alpha   90.00
_cell.angle_beta   90.00
_cell.angle_gamma   90.00
#
_symmetry.space_group_name_H-M   'P 1'
#
loop_
_entity.id
_entity.type
_entity.pdbx_description
1 polymer ?
#
loop_
_entity_poly.entity_id
_entity_poly.type
_entity_poly.pdbx_seq_one_letter_code
_entity_poly.pdbx_strand_id
1 'polypeptide(L)'
;MYKQLEQLITLTSNDLNLVSRRFGQRTDLTSEQLEMLRILYSYDVLSQYDLTMKINKEQSIVSRWIKKLCNMGYITSKQIKS
;
A
#
# COMPACT_ATOMS: atom_id res chain seq x y z
N MET A 1 15.20 -8.75 -30.31
CA MET A 1 15.28 -9.27 -28.92
C MET A 1 14.81 -8.25 -27.89
N TYR A 2 15.35 -7.02 -27.84
CA TYR A 2 14.89 -5.97 -26.90
C TYR A 2 13.38 -5.63 -27.03
N LYS A 3 12.84 -5.49 -28.25
CA LYS A 3 11.41 -5.16 -28.46
C LYS A 3 10.44 -6.21 -27.92
N GLN A 4 10.75 -7.50 -28.04
CA GLN A 4 9.90 -8.57 -27.52
C GLN A 4 9.94 -8.60 -25.99
N LEU A 5 11.13 -8.41 -25.40
CA LEU A 5 11.27 -8.29 -23.95
C LEU A 5 10.51 -7.08 -23.41
N GLU A 6 10.62 -5.92 -24.06
CA GLU A 6 9.91 -4.69 -23.70
C GLU A 6 8.39 -4.85 -23.78
N GLN A 7 7.89 -5.54 -24.83
CA GLN A 7 6.48 -5.89 -24.96
C GLN A 7 6.00 -6.81 -23.82
N LEU A 8 6.78 -7.84 -23.49
CA LEU A 8 6.45 -8.76 -22.39
C LEU A 8 6.43 -8.04 -21.04
N ILE A 9 7.41 -7.18 -20.77
CA ILE A 9 7.44 -6.35 -19.54
C ILE A 9 6.21 -5.46 -19.47
N THR A 10 5.86 -4.79 -20.58
CA THR A 10 4.70 -3.90 -20.65
C THR A 10 3.39 -4.65 -20.40
N LEU A 11 3.19 -5.80 -21.06
CA LEU A 11 2.00 -6.63 -20.89
C LEU A 11 1.86 -7.11 -19.45
N THR A 12 2.95 -7.64 -18.88
CA THR A 12 2.96 -8.13 -17.50
C THR A 12 2.63 -7.00 -16.50
N SER A 13 3.20 -5.81 -16.69
CA SER A 13 2.91 -4.64 -15.86
C SER A 13 1.44 -4.22 -15.94
N ASN A 14 0.85 -4.25 -17.15
CA ASN A 14 -0.57 -3.93 -17.34
C ASN A 14 -1.49 -4.93 -16.65
N ASP A 15 -1.20 -6.23 -16.75
CA ASP A 15 -1.98 -7.27 -16.08
C ASP A 15 -1.91 -7.14 -14.56
N LEU A 16 -0.71 -6.89 -14.01
CA LEU A 16 -0.54 -6.62 -12.58
C LEU A 16 -1.33 -5.39 -12.13
N ASN A 17 -1.33 -4.32 -12.92
CA ASN A 17 -2.12 -3.13 -12.65
C ASN A 17 -3.63 -3.42 -12.66
N LEU A 18 -4.11 -4.23 -13.61
CA LEU A 18 -5.52 -4.62 -13.69
C LEU A 18 -5.94 -5.46 -12.48
N VAL A 19 -5.11 -6.44 -12.08
CA VAL A 19 -5.35 -7.27 -10.89
C VAL A 19 -5.37 -6.42 -9.63
N SER A 20 -4.39 -5.52 -9.45
CA SER A 20 -4.33 -4.60 -8.30
C SER A 20 -5.60 -3.74 -8.20
N ARG A 21 -6.08 -3.18 -9.31
CA ARG A 21 -7.32 -2.40 -9.36
C ARG A 21 -8.56 -3.23 -8.98
N ARG A 22 -8.70 -4.44 -9.53
CA ARG A 22 -9.84 -5.32 -9.21
C ARG A 22 -9.84 -5.75 -7.75
N PHE A 23 -8.67 -6.03 -7.19
CA PHE A 23 -8.53 -6.35 -5.78
C PHE A 23 -8.94 -5.16 -4.91
N GLY A 24 -8.39 -3.97 -5.21
CA GLY A 24 -8.72 -2.73 -4.53
C GLY A 24 -10.22 -2.42 -4.55
N GLN A 25 -10.92 -2.64 -5.66
CA GLN A 25 -12.38 -2.48 -5.74
C GLN A 25 -13.13 -3.43 -4.80
N ARG A 26 -12.71 -4.70 -4.71
CA ARG A 26 -13.36 -5.69 -3.83
C ARG A 26 -13.12 -5.40 -2.35
N THR A 27 -11.96 -4.85 -2.02
CA THR A 27 -11.57 -4.52 -0.65
C THR A 27 -11.89 -3.08 -0.25
N ASP A 28 -12.42 -2.26 -1.15
CA ASP A 28 -12.53 -0.79 -0.98
C ASP A 28 -11.19 -0.13 -0.61
N LEU A 29 -10.08 -0.54 -1.24
CA LEU A 29 -8.74 0.03 -1.02
C LEU A 29 -8.17 0.59 -2.31
N THR A 30 -7.50 1.74 -2.22
CA THR A 30 -6.71 2.28 -3.34
C THR A 30 -5.40 1.52 -3.49
N SER A 31 -4.75 1.63 -4.66
CA SER A 31 -3.44 1.01 -4.87
C SER A 31 -2.39 1.48 -3.85
N GLU A 32 -2.48 2.73 -3.39
CA GLU A 32 -1.55 3.29 -2.40
C GLU A 32 -1.81 2.73 -1.00
N GLN A 33 -3.08 2.47 -0.66
CA GLN A 33 -3.44 1.80 0.59
C GLN A 33 -3.01 0.33 0.60
N LEU A 34 -3.07 -0.34 -0.56
CA LEU A 34 -2.52 -1.69 -0.71
C LEU A 34 -1.00 -1.70 -0.57
N GLU A 35 -0.31 -0.71 -1.14
CA GLU A 35 1.14 -0.57 -0.97
C GLU A 35 1.53 -0.31 0.49
N MET A 36 0.76 0.52 1.20
CA MET A 36 0.91 0.72 2.64
C MET A 36 0.80 -0.60 3.42
N LEU A 37 -0.15 -1.47 3.09
CA LEU A 37 -0.28 -2.80 3.70
C LEU A 37 0.92 -3.70 3.39
N ARG A 38 1.47 -3.66 2.17
CA ARG A 38 2.68 -4.41 1.80
C ARG A 38 3.90 -3.96 2.58
N ILE A 39 4.07 -2.64 2.73
CA ILE A 39 5.12 -2.07 3.58
C ILE A 39 4.92 -2.59 4.99
N LEU A 40 3.75 -2.40 5.60
CA LEU A 40 3.48 -2.81 6.98
C LEU A 40 3.65 -4.31 7.21
N TYR A 41 3.30 -5.16 6.25
CA TYR A 41 3.53 -6.60 6.33
C TYR A 41 5.03 -6.97 6.42
N SER A 42 5.91 -6.11 5.90
CA SER A 42 7.35 -6.32 5.89
C SER A 42 8.03 -5.90 7.20
N TYR A 43 7.31 -5.29 8.15
CA TYR A 43 7.84 -4.85 9.43
C TYR A 43 6.97 -5.36 10.58
N ASP A 44 7.59 -5.83 11.66
CA ASP A 44 6.85 -6.28 12.85
C ASP A 44 6.11 -5.10 13.54
N VAL A 45 6.79 -3.96 13.65
CA VAL A 45 6.22 -2.69 14.13
C VAL A 45 6.86 -1.54 13.34
N LEU A 46 6.06 -0.55 12.95
CA LEU A 46 6.54 0.64 12.25
C LEU A 46 5.89 1.90 12.83
N SER A 47 6.70 2.94 13.09
CA SER A 47 6.16 4.22 13.55
C SER A 47 5.39 4.91 12.42
N GLN A 48 4.41 5.75 12.79
CA GLN A 48 3.65 6.50 11.81
C GLN A 48 4.54 7.48 11.00
N TYR A 49 5.58 8.02 11.63
CA TYR A 49 6.55 8.89 10.97
C TYR A 49 7.32 8.12 9.89
N ASP A 50 7.89 6.96 10.24
CA ASP A 50 8.66 6.14 9.29
C ASP A 50 7.79 5.64 8.13
N LEU A 51 6.55 5.25 8.43
CA LEU A 51 5.58 4.86 7.41
C LEU A 51 5.29 6.02 6.45
N THR A 52 5.15 7.25 6.97
CA THR A 52 4.93 8.44 6.16
C THR A 52 6.11 8.69 5.22
N MET A 53 7.34 8.55 5.71
CA MET A 53 8.55 8.68 4.90
C MET A 53 8.66 7.60 3.83
N LYS A 54 8.32 6.34 4.14
CA LYS A 54 8.37 5.23 3.18
C LYS A 54 7.32 5.36 2.06
N ILE A 55 6.11 5.80 2.38
CA ILE A 55 5.04 6.01 1.40
C ILE A 55 5.27 7.29 0.59
N ASN A 56 6.04 8.24 1.13
CA ASN A 56 6.31 9.55 0.52
C ASN A 56 5.00 10.32 0.22
N LYS A 57 4.15 10.43 1.25
CA LYS A 57 2.87 11.17 1.22
C LYS A 57 2.76 12.07 2.43
N GLU A 58 1.84 13.04 2.38
CA GLU A 58 1.56 13.90 3.52
C GLU A 58 1.10 13.09 4.75
N GLN A 59 1.59 13.48 5.92
CA GLN A 59 1.23 12.85 7.19
C GLN A 59 -0.29 12.84 7.43
N SER A 60 -1.01 13.86 6.97
CA SER A 60 -2.47 13.97 7.06
C SER A 60 -3.20 12.87 6.27
N ILE A 61 -2.67 12.50 5.09
CA ILE A 61 -3.18 11.44 4.23
C ILE A 61 -2.89 10.08 4.88
N VAL A 62 -1.64 9.86 5.29
CA VAL A 62 -1.22 8.61 5.95
C VAL A 62 -2.01 8.38 7.22
N SER A 63 -2.26 9.42 8.03
CA SER A 63 -3.11 9.33 9.23
C SER A 63 -4.53 8.86 8.91
N ARG A 64 -5.14 9.39 7.84
CA ARG A 64 -6.48 8.96 7.41
C ARG A 64 -6.49 7.51 6.95
N TRP A 65 -5.46 7.08 6.23
CA TRP A 65 -5.34 5.69 5.78
C TRP A 65 -5.11 4.74 6.95
N ILE A 66 -4.27 5.07 7.92
CA ILE A 66 -4.10 4.28 9.15
C ILE A 66 -5.45 4.09 9.83
N LYS A 67 -6.20 5.17 10.05
CA LYS A 67 -7.55 5.08 10.66
C LYS A 67 -8.49 4.18 9.87
N LYS A 68 -8.53 4.33 8.54
CA LYS A 68 -9.36 3.47 7.67
C LYS A 68 -8.96 2.00 7.81
N LEU A 69 -7.67 1.70 7.70
CA LEU A 69 -7.16 0.33 7.74
C LEU A 69 -7.33 -0.32 9.12
N CYS A 70 -7.22 0.45 10.21
CA CYS A 70 -7.57 -0.02 11.56
C CYS A 70 -9.06 -0.36 11.65
N ASN A 71 -9.94 0.52 11.18
CA ASN A 71 -11.40 0.30 11.23
C ASN A 71 -11.83 -0.93 10.43
N MET A 72 -11.10 -1.25 9.36
CA MET A 72 -11.35 -2.45 8.54
C MET A 72 -10.68 -3.71 9.08
N GLY A 73 -9.91 -3.62 10.17
CA GLY A 73 -9.24 -4.75 10.81
C GLY A 73 -7.97 -5.24 10.10
N TYR A 74 -7.42 -4.49 9.15
CA TYR A 74 -6.18 -4.89 8.44
C TYR A 74 -4.92 -4.66 9.27
N ILE A 75 -4.92 -3.65 10.15
CA ILE A 75 -3.77 -3.29 10.98
C ILE A 75 -4.23 -2.90 12.38
N THR A 76 -3.31 -2.94 13.34
CA THR A 76 -3.55 -2.43 14.70
C THR A 76 -2.61 -1.27 14.98
N SER A 77 -3.12 -0.19 15.59
CA SER A 77 -2.29 0.89 16.12
C SER A 77 -2.05 0.69 17.63
N LYS A 78 -0.79 0.82 18.05
CA LYS A 78 -0.40 0.86 19.47
C LYS A 78 -0.01 2.29 19.82
N GLN A 79 -0.70 2.91 20.78
CA GLN A 79 -0.26 4.18 21.36
C GLN A 79 0.79 3.87 22.43
N ILE A 80 2.02 4.32 22.20
CA ILE A 80 3.05 4.33 23.23
C ILE A 80 2.79 5.58 24.07
N LYS A 81 2.28 5.42 25.28
CA LYS A 81 2.19 6.52 26.25
C LYS A 81 3.59 6.74 26.81
N SER A 82 4.12 7.94 26.65
CA SER A 82 5.33 8.41 27.36
C SER A 82 5.01 8.71 28.81
#